data_AF-A0AAQ3MWN3-F1
#
_entry.id   AF-A0AAQ3MWN3-F1
#
_cell.length_a   1.000
_cell.length_b   1.000
_cell.length_c   1.000
_cell.angle_alpha   90.00
_cell.angle_beta   90.00
_cell.angle_gamma   90.00
#
_symmetry.space_group_name_H-M   'P 1'
#
loop_
_entity.id
_entity.type
_entity.pdbx_description
1 polymer ?
#
loop_
_entity_poly.entity_id
_entity_poly.type
_entity_poly.pdbx_seq_one_letter_code
_entity_poly.pdbx_strand_id
1 'polypeptide(L)'
;MNLLQAWDQWRERTPLNILDKNIKESCNHSEVIKCIQIGLLCVQEKPHDRPTMTQVVSYLSSSLSELPFPEKPINSNQSGLVQKMLVGGSSSGSAQTINEMSVSIFIPR
;
A
#
# COMPACT_ATOMS: atom_id res chain seq x y z
N MET A 1 -3.29 -1.78 -13.60
CA MET A 1 -3.84 -0.83 -12.61
C MET A 1 -2.73 -0.45 -11.64
N ASN A 2 -2.45 0.83 -11.41
CA ASN A 2 -1.52 1.28 -10.38
C ASN A 2 -2.26 1.73 -9.09
N LEU A 3 -1.52 2.02 -8.02
CA LEU A 3 -2.10 2.33 -6.70
C LEU A 3 -2.96 3.61 -6.73
N LEU A 4 -2.53 4.64 -7.46
CA LEU A 4 -3.30 5.87 -7.63
C LEU A 4 -4.64 5.61 -8.34
N GLN A 5 -4.62 4.81 -9.41
CA GLN A 5 -5.84 4.40 -10.12
C GLN A 5 -6.80 3.60 -9.23
N ALA A 6 -6.28 2.68 -8.42
CA ALA A 6 -7.10 1.91 -7.48
C ALA A 6 -7.74 2.81 -6.42
N TRP A 7 -6.98 3.76 -5.86
CA TRP A 7 -7.50 4.70 -4.88
C TRP A 7 -8.54 5.65 -5.47
N ASP A 8 -8.32 6.18 -6.67
CA ASP A 8 -9.31 7.02 -7.36
C ASP A 8 -10.59 6.22 -7.64
N GLN A 9 -10.51 4.98 -8.13
CA GLN A 9 -11.71 4.13 -8.36
C GLN A 9 -12.46 3.82 -7.06
N TRP A 10 -11.75 3.54 -5.97
CA TRP A 10 -12.34 3.33 -4.66
C TRP A 10 -13.08 4.58 -4.15
N ARG A 11 -12.48 5.77 -4.30
CA ARG A 11 -13.07 7.04 -3.88
C ARG A 11 -14.27 7.45 -4.74
N GLU A 12 -14.19 7.31 -6.06
CA GLU A 12 -15.24 7.73 -7.01
C GLU A 12 -16.41 6.74 -7.11
N ARG A 13 -16.66 5.92 -6.07
CA ARG A 13 -17.73 4.91 -5.99
C ARG A 13 -17.80 3.91 -7.16
N THR A 14 -16.68 3.66 -7.84
CA THR A 14 -16.55 2.55 -8.80
C THR A 14 -15.56 1.45 -8.36
N PRO A 15 -15.52 1.04 -7.08
CA PRO A 15 -14.53 0.09 -6.56
C PRO A 15 -14.59 -1.29 -7.23
N LEU A 16 -15.75 -1.69 -7.77
CA LEU A 16 -15.91 -2.97 -8.47
C LEU A 16 -15.22 -3.03 -9.83
N ASN A 17 -14.72 -1.89 -10.34
CA ASN A 17 -13.88 -1.87 -11.55
C ASN A 17 -12.44 -2.31 -11.27
N ILE A 18 -12.07 -2.42 -9.99
CA ILE A 18 -10.77 -2.96 -9.57
C ILE A 18 -10.73 -4.48 -9.70
N LEU A 19 -11.89 -5.13 -9.69
CA LEU A 19 -11.99 -6.58 -9.63
C LEU A 19 -11.68 -7.24 -10.95
N ASP A 20 -10.98 -8.38 -10.86
CA ASP A 20 -10.87 -9.28 -11.97
C ASP A 20 -12.25 -9.78 -12.41
N LYS A 21 -12.45 -9.93 -13.72
CA LYS A 21 -13.74 -10.32 -14.29
C LYS A 21 -14.22 -11.68 -13.77
N ASN A 22 -13.30 -12.59 -13.47
CA ASN A 22 -13.62 -13.94 -13.01
C ASN A 22 -14.19 -13.99 -11.58
N ILE A 23 -13.93 -12.96 -10.77
CA ILE A 23 -14.43 -12.87 -9.39
C ILE A 23 -15.60 -11.90 -9.24
N LYS A 24 -15.84 -11.05 -10.25
CA LYS A 24 -16.80 -9.95 -10.16
C LYS A 24 -18.23 -10.41 -9.94
N GLU A 25 -18.64 -11.52 -10.57
CA GLU A 25 -20.02 -11.99 -10.52
C GLU A 25 -20.35 -12.85 -9.28
N SER A 26 -19.34 -13.42 -8.62
CA SER A 26 -19.52 -14.37 -7.51
C SER A 26 -19.26 -13.78 -6.14
N CYS A 27 -18.86 -12.50 -6.06
CA CYS A 27 -18.39 -11.87 -4.83
C CYS A 27 -19.46 -11.05 -4.10
N ASN A 28 -19.33 -10.94 -2.78
CA ASN A 28 -20.11 -9.97 -2.00
C ASN A 28 -19.50 -8.58 -2.18
N HIS A 29 -20.23 -7.69 -2.86
CA HIS A 29 -19.75 -6.34 -3.15
C HIS A 29 -19.36 -5.53 -1.90
N SER A 30 -20.09 -5.68 -0.79
CA SER A 30 -19.79 -4.94 0.44
C SER A 30 -18.46 -5.37 1.05
N GLU A 31 -18.22 -6.68 1.12
CA GLU A 31 -16.96 -7.24 1.62
C GLU A 31 -15.80 -6.87 0.71
N VAL A 32 -16.02 -6.88 -0.59
CA VAL A 32 -15.02 -6.47 -1.59
C VAL A 32 -14.61 -5.00 -1.42
N ILE A 33 -15.58 -4.09 -1.32
CA ILE A 33 -15.32 -2.66 -1.12
C ILE A 33 -14.51 -2.44 0.16
N LYS A 34 -14.86 -3.18 1.20
CA LYS A 34 -14.16 -3.16 2.47
C LYS A 34 -12.74 -3.68 2.37
N CYS A 35 -12.54 -4.81 1.70
CA CYS A 35 -11.21 -5.38 1.45
C CYS A 35 -10.33 -4.43 0.65
N ILE A 36 -10.88 -3.71 -0.33
CA ILE A 36 -10.16 -2.67 -1.07
C ILE A 36 -9.72 -1.55 -0.12
N GLN A 37 -10.62 -1.04 0.73
CA GLN A 37 -10.29 0.01 1.70
C GLN A 37 -9.19 -0.43 2.68
N ILE A 38 -9.28 -1.65 3.21
CA ILE A 38 -8.25 -2.24 4.09
C ILE A 38 -6.92 -2.36 3.34
N GLY A 39 -6.94 -2.86 2.10
CA GLY A 39 -5.75 -2.98 1.26
C GLY A 39 -5.07 -1.63 1.03
N LEU A 40 -5.84 -0.59 0.76
CA LEU A 40 -5.33 0.79 0.61
C LEU A 40 -4.72 1.32 1.91
N LEU A 41 -5.33 1.05 3.08
CA LEU A 41 -4.78 1.42 4.38
C LEU A 41 -3.45 0.70 4.68
N CYS A 42 -3.31 -0.56 4.29
CA CYS A 42 -2.10 -1.35 4.53
C CYS A 42 -0.87 -0.84 3.76
N VAL A 43 -1.07 -0.12 2.66
CA VAL A 43 0.00 0.38 1.78
C VAL A 43 0.22 1.89 1.88
N GLN A 44 -0.25 2.50 2.97
CA GLN A 44 -0.02 3.90 3.27
C GLN A 44 1.49 4.21 3.36
N GLU A 45 1.87 5.38 2.84
CA GLU A 45 3.26 5.84 2.82
C GLU A 45 3.79 6.05 4.24
N LYS A 46 3.01 6.70 5.10
CA LYS A 46 3.38 6.91 6.50
C LYS A 46 3.17 5.62 7.28
N PRO A 47 4.21 5.09 7.97
CA PRO A 47 4.09 3.86 8.75
C PRO A 47 2.98 3.85 9.80
N HIS A 48 2.72 5.01 10.41
CA HIS A 48 1.73 5.18 11.48
C HIS A 48 0.28 5.15 10.98
N ASP A 49 0.06 5.37 9.68
CA ASP A 49 -1.27 5.33 9.07
C ASP A 49 -1.66 3.90 8.64
N ARG A 50 -0.71 2.95 8.73
CA ARG A 50 -0.94 1.54 8.42
C ARG A 50 -1.59 0.84 9.63
N PRO A 51 -2.67 0.06 9.42
CA PRO A 51 -3.28 -0.68 10.51
C PRO A 51 -2.35 -1.79 10.99
N THR A 52 -2.40 -2.06 12.30
CA THR A 52 -1.81 -3.27 12.87
C THR A 52 -2.55 -4.52 12.39
N MET A 53 -1.89 -5.68 12.41
CA MET A 53 -2.55 -6.94 12.04
C MET A 53 -3.80 -7.23 12.89
N THR A 54 -3.80 -6.86 14.17
CA THR A 54 -4.98 -6.99 15.05
C THR A 54 -6.14 -6.14 14.55
N GLN A 55 -5.88 -4.89 14.12
CA GLN A 55 -6.91 -4.03 13.53
C GLN A 55 -7.42 -4.63 12.21
N VAL A 56 -6.53 -5.13 11.35
CA VAL A 56 -6.92 -5.78 10.08
C VAL A 56 -7.86 -6.97 10.33
N VAL A 57 -7.53 -7.86 11.26
CA VAL A 57 -8.40 -8.99 11.64
C VAL A 57 -9.74 -8.48 12.16
N SER A 58 -9.72 -7.49 13.07
CA SER A 58 -10.96 -6.89 13.59
C SER A 58 -11.84 -6.31 12.48
N TYR A 59 -11.24 -5.65 11.49
CA TYR A 59 -11.96 -5.09 10.35
C TYR A 59 -12.55 -6.19 9.48
N LEU A 60 -11.83 -7.27 9.21
CA LEU A 60 -12.34 -8.37 8.40
C LEU A 60 -13.46 -9.14 9.11
N SER A 61 -13.38 -9.29 10.43
CA SER A 61 -14.34 -10.09 11.21
C SER A 61 -15.67 -9.40 11.49
N SER A 62 -15.73 -8.06 11.53
CA SER A 62 -16.94 -7.33 11.94
C SER A 62 -17.56 -6.55 10.78
N SER A 63 -18.79 -6.88 10.39
CA SER A 63 -19.52 -6.22 9.30
C SER A 63 -19.75 -4.72 9.54
N LEU A 64 -19.74 -4.26 10.79
CA LEU A 64 -20.08 -2.89 11.20
C LEU A 64 -18.86 -2.02 11.56
N SER A 65 -17.63 -2.51 11.35
CA SER A 65 -16.44 -1.73 11.67
C SER A 65 -16.33 -0.47 10.82
N GLU A 66 -16.30 0.69 11.48
CA GLU A 66 -15.88 1.94 10.87
C GLU A 66 -14.39 1.86 10.50
N LEU A 67 -14.10 2.06 9.22
CA LEU A 67 -12.75 2.04 8.68
C LEU A 67 -12.26 3.47 8.46
N PRO A 68 -10.99 3.78 8.83
CA PRO A 68 -10.37 5.04 8.44
C PRO A 68 -10.36 5.23 6.92
N PHE A 69 -10.35 6.48 6.47
CA PHE A 69 -10.21 6.81 5.06
C PHE A 69 -8.72 6.77 4.67
N PRO A 70 -8.29 5.94 3.70
CA PRO A 70 -6.93 5.96 3.19
C PRO A 70 -6.59 7.32 2.54
N GLU A 71 -5.36 7.78 2.78
CA GLU A 71 -4.82 8.98 2.15
C GLU A 71 -4.59 8.75 0.65
N LYS A 72 -4.58 9.84 -0.13
CA LYS A 72 -4.30 9.75 -1.56
C LYS A 72 -2.85 9.32 -1.79
N PRO A 73 -2.60 8.23 -2.54
CA PRO A 73 -1.24 7.81 -2.86
C PRO A 73 -0.50 8.88 -3.65
N ILE A 74 0.77 9.12 -3.32
CA ILE A 74 1.65 9.95 -4.14
C ILE A 74 2.16 9.09 -5.32
N ASN A 75 2.03 9.61 -6.53
CA ASN A 75 2.64 9.00 -7.71
C ASN A 75 4.17 9.02 -7.54
N SER A 76 4.78 7.85 -7.37
CA SER A 76 6.23 7.67 -7.21
C SER A 76 7.08 8.22 -8.35
N ASN A 77 6.48 8.62 -9.48
CA ASN A 77 7.18 9.27 -10.59
C ASN A 77 7.57 10.73 -10.32
N GLN A 78 7.25 11.29 -9.15
CA GLN A 78 7.60 12.67 -8.77
C GLN A 78 8.56 12.78 -7.58
N SER A 79 8.98 11.68 -6.96
CA SER A 79 9.88 11.70 -5.78
C SER A 79 11.32 12.16 -6.11
N GLY A 80 11.66 12.36 -7.38
CA GLY A 80 13.00 12.80 -7.80
C GLY A 80 13.30 14.30 -7.73
N LEU A 81 12.32 15.17 -7.41
CA LEU A 81 12.49 16.63 -7.53
C LEU A 81 12.21 17.40 -6.23
N VAL A 82 12.67 16.91 -5.07
CA VAL A 82 12.70 17.75 -3.86
C VAL A 82 14.02 17.56 -3.09
N GLN A 83 15.16 17.69 -3.76
CA GLN A 83 16.42 18.03 -3.10
C GLN A 83 17.46 18.59 -4.08
N LYS A 84 17.22 19.79 -4.60
CA LYS A 84 18.28 20.60 -5.24
C LYS A 84 18.22 22.05 -4.81
N MET A 85 18.32 22.25 -3.51
CA MET A 85 19.02 23.40 -2.97
C MET A 85 19.97 22.85 -1.93
N LEU A 86 21.14 23.46 -1.80
CA LEU A 86 22.25 23.14 -0.88
C LEU A 86 23.39 22.32 -1.52
N VAL A 87 24.39 23.09 -1.97
CA VAL A 87 25.84 22.83 -1.99
C VAL A 87 26.40 22.04 -3.17
N GLY A 88 27.30 22.71 -3.90
CA GLY A 88 28.01 22.19 -5.07
C GLY A 88 29.16 21.24 -4.73
N GLY A 89 29.69 20.63 -5.80
CA GLY A 89 30.92 19.84 -5.79
C GLY A 89 30.79 18.56 -6.61
N SER A 90 31.48 18.49 -7.74
CA SER A 90 31.60 17.30 -8.59
C SER A 90 32.39 16.18 -7.90
N SER A 91 31.95 14.92 -8.00
CA SER A 91 32.76 13.79 -8.49
C SER A 91 32.04 12.43 -8.33
N SER A 92 32.43 11.53 -9.24
CA SER A 92 32.04 10.15 -9.48
C SER A 92 31.83 9.25 -8.24
N GLY A 93 30.84 8.36 -8.30
CA GLY A 93 30.74 7.22 -7.39
C GLY A 93 29.40 6.50 -7.45
N SER A 94 29.32 5.41 -8.22
CA SER A 94 28.20 4.47 -8.21
C SER A 94 28.08 3.78 -6.84
N ALA A 95 27.14 4.21 -6.00
CA ALA A 95 26.76 3.48 -4.80
C ALA A 95 25.62 2.52 -5.15
N GLN A 96 25.97 1.32 -5.60
CA GLN A 96 25.06 0.17 -5.61
C GLN A 96 24.79 -0.23 -4.16
N THR A 97 23.53 -0.29 -3.75
CA THR A 97 23.14 -0.76 -2.41
C THR A 97 23.07 -2.28 -2.41
N ILE A 98 23.98 -2.93 -1.68
CA ILE A 98 23.93 -4.36 -1.38
C ILE A 98 22.91 -4.54 -0.25
N ASN A 99 21.81 -5.23 -0.49
CA ASN A 99 20.87 -5.60 0.57
C ASN A 99 21.49 -6.74 1.39
N GLU A 100 21.93 -6.43 2.61
CA GLU A 100 22.36 -7.41 3.62
C GLU A 100 21.18 -8.33 4.01
N MET A 101 21.16 -9.56 3.49
CA MET A 101 20.24 -10.62 3.91
C MET A 101 20.85 -11.35 5.10
N SER A 102 20.28 -11.23 6.29
CA SER A 102 20.76 -11.97 7.46
C SER A 102 20.44 -13.46 7.34
N VAL A 103 21.47 -14.31 7.28
CA VAL A 103 21.33 -15.77 7.27
C VAL A 103 21.09 -16.26 8.69
N SER A 104 19.91 -16.84 8.97
CA SER A 104 19.66 -17.55 10.22
C SER A 104 20.21 -18.97 10.14
N ILE A 105 21.16 -19.30 11.02
CA ILE A 105 21.73 -20.65 11.16
C ILE A 105 20.82 -21.50 12.05
N PHE A 106 20.34 -22.62 11.53
CA PHE A 106 19.52 -23.59 12.26
C PHE A 106 20.43 -24.64 12.89
N ILE A 107 20.39 -24.79 14.23
CA ILE A 107 21.12 -25.84 14.94
C ILE A 107 20.12 -26.94 15.32
N PRO A 108 20.16 -28.13 14.70
CA PRO A 108 19.32 -29.24 15.11
C PRO A 108 19.79 -29.79 16.47
N ARG A 109 18.83 -30.23 17.29
CA ARG A 109 19.05 -30.95 18.54
C ARG A 109 19.35 -32.42 18.28
#